data_AF-Q6ALA3-F1
#
_entry.id   AF-Q6ALA3-F1
#
_cell.length_a   1.000
_cell.length_b   1.000
_cell.length_c   1.000
_cell.angle_alpha   90.00
_cell.angle_beta   90.00
_cell.angle_gamma   90.00
#
_symmetry.space_group_name_H-M   'P 1'
#
loop_
_entity.id
_entity.type
_entity.pdbx_description
1 polymer ?
#
loop_
_entity_poly.entity_id
_entity_poly.type
_entity_poly.pdbx_seq_one_letter_code
_entity_poly.pdbx_strand_id
1 'polypeptide(L)' 'MLNWQYQLNLKVDDSTWKINFDDWMFLLNDDMLINKATMSKFGFEVGEITIIFRK' A
#
# COMPACT_ATOMS: atom_id res chain seq x y z
N MET A 1 2.38 -15.42 -1.67
CA MET A 1 2.26 -14.16 -0.90
C MET A 1 3.55 -13.39 -1.07
N LEU A 2 3.46 -12.10 -1.32
CA LEU A 2 4.61 -11.23 -1.53
C LEU A 2 4.44 -9.97 -0.67
N ASN A 3 5.47 -9.60 0.09
CA ASN A 3 5.46 -8.40 0.94
C ASN A 3 6.47 -7.38 0.38
N TRP A 4 6.01 -6.15 0.17
CA TRP A 4 6.82 -5.01 -0.27
C TRP A 4 6.80 -3.91 0.76
N GLN A 5 8.00 -3.46 1.14
CA GLN A 5 8.18 -2.31 2.01
C GLN A 5 8.99 -1.25 1.30
N TYR A 6 8.43 -0.05 1.18
CA TYR A 6 9.08 1.08 0.52
C TYR A 6 8.59 2.42 1.09
N GLN A 7 9.29 3.49 0.71
CA GLN A 7 8.94 4.85 1.09
C GLN A 7 8.54 5.64 -0.15
N LEU A 8 7.42 6.36 -0.06
CA LEU A 8 6.90 7.20 -1.13
C LEU A 8 6.74 8.64 -0.63
N ASN A 9 7.15 9.60 -1.46
CA ASN A 9 6.86 11.01 -1.24
C ASN A 9 5.47 11.31 -1.82
N LEU A 10 4.48 11.42 -0.95
CA LEU A 10 3.09 11.65 -1.29
C LEU A 10 2.77 13.14 -1.15
N LYS A 11 2.29 13.76 -2.24
CA LYS A 11 1.87 15.16 -2.19
C LYS A 11 0.50 15.25 -1.52
N VAL A 12 0.41 16.03 -0.46
CA VAL A 12 -0.81 16.28 0.32
C VAL A 12 -0.96 17.79 0.44
N ASP A 13 -1.92 18.35 -0.29
CA ASP A 13 -2.12 19.78 -0.47
C ASP A 13 -0.82 20.49 -0.90
N ASP A 14 -0.39 21.48 -0.12
CA ASP A 14 0.84 22.26 -0.33
C ASP A 14 2.09 21.61 0.28
N SER A 15 1.98 20.39 0.81
CA SER A 15 3.06 19.68 1.49
C SER A 15 3.41 18.36 0.82
N THR A 16 4.62 17.86 1.07
CA THR A 16 5.06 16.53 0.63
C THR A 16 5.36 15.67 1.84
N TRP A 17 4.70 14.52 1.94
CA TRP A 17 4.82 13.60 3.05
C TRP A 17 5.64 12.39 2.62
N LYS A 18 6.73 12.13 3.34
CA LYS A 18 7.40 10.85 3.28
C LYS A 18 6.57 9.81 4.05
N ILE A 19 5.99 8.86 3.34
CA ILE A 19 5.11 7.81 3.86
C ILE A 19 5.80 6.46 3.71
N ASN A 20 5.73 5.62 4.74
CA ASN A 20 6.12 4.21 4.66
C ASN A 20 4.92 3.40 4.18
N PHE A 21 5.13 2.50 3.24
CA PHE A 21 4.17 1.52 2.76
C PHE A 21 4.59 0.11 3.18
N ASP A 22 3.62 -0.70 3.57
CA ASP A 22 3.75 -2.14 3.83
C ASP A 22 2.62 -2.86 3.07
N ASP A 23 2.99 -3.46 1.94
CA ASP A 23 2.06 -3.96 0.93
C ASP A 23 2.14 -5.48 0.82
N TRP A 24 1.03 -6.15 1.07
CA TRP A 24 0.88 -7.60 0.94
C TRP A 24 0.08 -7.94 -0.31
N MET A 25 0.68 -8.74 -1.19
CA MET A 25 0.01 -9.29 -2.37
C MET A 25 -0.34 -10.76 -2.19
N PHE A 26 -1.59 -11.08 -2.52
CA PHE A 26 -2.20 -12.40 -2.41
C PHE A 26 -2.80 -12.79 -3.77
N LEU A 27 -2.21 -13.80 -4.42
CA LEU A 27 -2.84 -14.44 -5.57
C LEU A 27 -3.83 -15.48 -5.04
N LEU A 28 -5.12 -15.23 -5.24
CA LEU A 28 -6.18 -16.13 -4.75
C LEU A 28 -6.46 -17.25 -5.75
N ASN A 29 -6.40 -16.93 -7.04
CA ASN A 29 -6.44 -17.88 -8.16
C ASN A 29 -5.87 -17.18 -9.41
N ASP A 30 -5.89 -17.87 -10.55
CA ASP A 30 -5.29 -17.39 -11.80
C ASP A 30 -5.92 -16.10 -12.35
N ASP A 31 -7.11 -15.71 -11.87
CA ASP A 31 -7.86 -14.54 -12.35
C ASP A 31 -8.00 -13.43 -11.29
N MET A 32 -7.52 -13.63 -10.05
CA MET A 32 -7.74 -12.69 -8.96
C MET A 32 -6.51 -12.50 -8.07
N LEU A 33 -6.02 -11.26 -8.03
CA LEU A 33 -4.92 -10.80 -7.17
C LEU A 33 -5.44 -9.69 -6.23
N ILE A 34 -5.17 -9.83 -4.94
CA ILE A 34 -5.45 -8.80 -3.93
C ILE A 34 -4.13 -8.16 -3.50
N ASN A 35 -4.09 -6.84 -3.47
CA ASN A 35 -3.04 -6.07 -2.81
C ASN A 35 -3.65 -5.30 -1.63
N LYS A 36 -3.11 -5.53 -0.43
CA LYS A 36 -3.47 -4.82 0.79
C LYS A 36 -2.25 -4.02 1.27
N ALA A 37 -2.40 -2.71 1.38
CA ALA A 37 -1.34 -1.75 1.64
C ALA A 37 -1.66 -0.92 2.89
N THR A 38 -0.74 -0.88 3.86
CA THR A 38 -0.85 -0.01 5.03
C THR A 38 0.17 1.13 4.95
N MET A 39 -0.29 2.36 5.18
CA MET A 39 0.52 3.57 5.13
C MET A 39 0.79 4.10 6.53
N SER A 40 2.05 4.47 6.82
CA SER A 40 2.40 5.12 8.09
C SER A 40 3.34 6.32 7.92
N LYS A 41 3.22 7.29 8.84
CA LYS A 41 4.09 8.46 8.96
C LYS A 41 4.51 8.62 10.42
N PHE A 42 5.81 8.76 10.67
CA PHE A 42 6.37 8.85 12.03
C PHE A 42 5.93 7.72 12.99
N GLY A 43 5.62 6.53 12.45
CA GLY A 43 5.14 5.39 13.22
C GLY A 43 3.63 5.36 13.45
N PHE A 44 2.87 6.37 13.03
CA PHE A 44 1.41 6.40 13.09
C PHE A 44 0.81 5.95 11.77
N GLU A 45 -0.20 5.09 11.82
CA GLU A 45 -0.98 4.70 10.65
C GLU A 45 -1.79 5.89 10.13
N VAL A 46 -1.72 6.14 8.83
CA VAL A 46 -2.41 7.25 8.17
C VAL A 46 -3.44 6.77 7.14
N GLY A 47 -3.50 5.46 6.87
CA GLY A 47 -4.53 4.87 6.04
C GLY A 47 -4.21 3.47 5.55
N GLU A 48 -5.22 2.85 4.95
CA GLU A 48 -5.15 1.53 4.34
C GLU A 48 -5.72 1.61 2.92
N ILE A 49 -5.09 0.90 1.98
CA ILE A 49 -5.54 0.77 0.59
C ILE A 49 -5.72 -0.73 0.30
N THR A 50 -6.86 -1.09 -0.28
CA THR A 50 -7.09 -2.45 -0.79
C THR A 50 -7.44 -2.36 -2.28
N ILE A 51 -6.67 -3.07 -3.11
CA ILE A 51 -6.89 -3.15 -4.56
C ILE A 51 -7.13 -4.60 -4.92
N ILE A 52 -8.18 -4.85 -5.70
CA ILE A 52 -8.49 -6.16 -6.27
C ILE A 52 -8.29 -6.06 -7.78
N PHE A 53 -7.35 -6.83 -8.31
CA PHE A 53 -7.16 -7.02 -9.73
C PHE A 53 -7.91 -8.27 -10.15
N ARG A 54 -8.78 -8.14 -11.16
CA ARG A 54 -9.49 -9.26 -11.78
C ARG A 54 -9.27 -9.23 -13.28
N LYS A 55 -9.05 -10.39 -13.87
CA LYS A 55 -8.97 -10.57 -15.32
C LYS A 55 -10.34 -10.48 -16.00
#